data_AF-I9T7C5-F1
#
_entry.id   AF-I9T7C5-F1
#
_cell.length_a   1.000
_cell.length_b   1.000
_cell.length_c   1.000
_cell.angle_alpha   90.00
_cell.angle_beta   90.00
_cell.angle_gamma   90.00
#
_symmetry.space_group_name_H-M   'P 1'
#
loop_
_entity.id
_entity.type
_entity.pdbx_description
1 polymer ?
#
loop_
_entity_poly.entity_id
_entity_poly.type
_entity_poly.pdbx_seq_one_letter_code
_entity_poly.pdbx_strand_id
1 'polypeptide(L)' 'MKNKRQYRELSNETKLKISQSLKYRNKSEAHKQAIAKAMKLYWETIPHKPKDEKEVEDE' A
#
# COMPACT_ATOMS: atom_id res chain seq x y z
N MET A 1 10.46 16.07 -8.63
CA MET A 1 10.17 14.72 -8.07
C MET A 1 9.14 14.85 -6.95
N LYS A 2 7.85 14.67 -7.24
CA LYS A 2 6.76 14.64 -6.23
C LYS A 2 5.91 13.38 -6.45
N ASN A 3 6.52 12.21 -6.25
CA ASN A 3 5.83 10.92 -6.42
C ASN A 3 5.79 10.09 -5.12
N LYS A 4 6.09 10.71 -3.96
CA LYS A 4 5.97 10.04 -2.66
C LYS A 4 4.52 10.09 -2.22
N ARG A 5 4.05 9.03 -1.56
CA ARG A 5 2.68 8.93 -1.04
C ARG A 5 2.50 9.95 0.08
N GLN A 6 1.40 10.70 0.03
CA GLN A 6 1.02 11.62 1.11
C GLN A 6 0.38 10.86 2.28
N TYR A 7 -0.39 9.80 1.98
CA TYR A 7 -1.06 8.97 2.98
C TYR A 7 -0.93 7.47 2.68
N ARG A 8 -1.13 6.63 3.70
CA ARG A 8 -1.06 5.16 3.61
C ARG A 8 -2.20 4.56 2.80
N GLU A 9 -3.40 5.11 2.93
CA GLU A 9 -4.64 4.59 2.37
C GLU A 9 -4.68 4.73 0.84
N LEU A 10 -5.22 3.70 0.20
CA LEU A 10 -5.41 3.61 -1.25
C LEU A 10 -6.88 3.36 -1.58
N SER A 11 -7.33 3.84 -2.74
CA SER A 11 -8.65 3.49 -3.27
C SER A 11 -8.73 2.00 -3.62
N ASN A 12 -9.92 1.42 -3.57
CA ASN A 12 -10.15 0.01 -3.87
C ASN A 12 -9.75 -0.36 -5.31
N GLU A 13 -10.07 0.51 -6.27
CA GLU A 13 -9.63 0.36 -7.67
C GLU A 13 -8.10 0.26 -7.79
N THR A 14 -7.37 1.10 -7.05
CA THR A 14 -5.90 1.08 -7.05
C THR A 14 -5.35 -0.20 -6.44
N LYS A 15 -5.93 -0.65 -5.31
CA LYS A 15 -5.56 -1.93 -4.69
C LYS A 15 -5.76 -3.10 -5.66
N LEU A 16 -6.87 -3.09 -6.41
CA LEU A 16 -7.18 -4.10 -7.40
C LEU A 16 -6.15 -4.12 -8.53
N LYS A 17 -5.82 -2.96 -9.12
CA LYS A 17 -4.79 -2.84 -10.16
C LYS A 17 -3.42 -3.35 -9.68
N ILE A 18 -3.05 -3.03 -8.45
CA ILE A 18 -1.81 -3.53 -7.83
C ILE A 18 -1.86 -5.06 -7.71
N SER A 19 -2.94 -5.62 -7.16
CA SER A 19 -3.11 -7.07 -7.00
C SER A 19 -3.01 -7.80 -8.35
N GLN A 20 -3.72 -7.31 -9.37
CA GLN A 20 -3.66 -7.86 -10.73
C GLN A 20 -2.24 -7.83 -11.31
N SER A 21 -1.51 -6.74 -11.13
CA SER A 21 -0.13 -6.60 -11.62
C SER A 21 0.88 -7.55 -10.93
N LEU A 22 0.57 -7.99 -9.72
CA LEU A 22 1.45 -8.83 -8.89
C LEU A 22 1.13 -10.33 -9.00
N LYS A 23 -0.07 -10.71 -9.48
CA LYS A 23 -0.60 -12.09 -9.51
C LYS A 23 0.35 -13.16 -10.04
N TYR A 24 1.21 -12.82 -11.01
CA TYR A 24 2.10 -13.79 -11.67
C TYR A 24 3.58 -13.62 -11.32
N ARG A 25 3.90 -12.82 -10.28
CA ARG A 25 5.29 -12.55 -9.89
C ARG A 25 5.70 -13.43 -8.72
N ASN A 26 6.31 -14.56 -9.02
CA ASN A 26 6.90 -15.43 -8.00
C ASN A 26 8.19 -14.81 -7.43
N LYS A 27 8.33 -14.83 -6.11
CA LYS A 27 9.51 -14.34 -5.38
C LYS A 27 9.96 -15.41 -4.39
N SER A 28 11.27 -15.53 -4.19
CA SER A 28 11.81 -16.39 -3.14
C SER A 28 11.39 -15.90 -1.75
N GLU A 29 11.43 -16.80 -0.77
CA GLU A 29 11.01 -16.48 0.59
C GLU A 29 11.89 -15.40 1.24
N ALA A 30 13.22 -15.49 1.05
CA ALA A 30 14.15 -14.46 1.51
C ALA A 30 13.83 -13.08 0.90
N HIS A 31 13.44 -13.03 -0.38
CA HIS A 31 13.05 -11.78 -1.04
C HIS A 31 11.74 -11.21 -0.48
N LYS A 32 10.75 -12.07 -0.20
CA LYS A 32 9.50 -11.63 0.45
C LYS A 32 9.75 -11.03 1.83
N GLN A 33 10.62 -11.66 2.63
CA GLN A 33 10.98 -11.15 3.95
C GLN A 33 11.69 -9.80 3.88
N ALA A 34 12.64 -9.65 2.95
CA ALA A 34 13.33 -8.37 2.73
C ALA A 34 12.35 -7.25 2.31
N ILE A 35 11.44 -7.55 1.37
CA ILE A 35 10.38 -6.62 0.97
C ILE A 35 9.49 -6.26 2.16
N ALA A 36 9.04 -7.23 2.94
CA ALA A 36 8.17 -6.98 4.09
C ALA A 36 8.83 -6.06 5.13
N LYS A 37 10.11 -6.28 5.44
CA LYS A 37 10.89 -5.41 6.35
C LYS A 37 11.00 -3.99 5.80
N ALA A 38 11.42 -3.84 4.55
CA ALA A 38 11.55 -2.54 3.91
C ALA A 38 10.21 -1.79 3.83
N MET A 39 9.12 -2.52 3.59
CA MET A 39 7.79 -1.93 3.48
C MET A 39 7.28 -1.42 4.83
N LYS A 40 7.54 -2.13 5.93
CA LYS A 40 7.21 -1.65 7.29
C LYS A 40 7.91 -0.33 7.61
N LEU A 41 9.24 -0.29 7.43
CA LEU A 41 10.06 0.91 7.61
C LEU A 41 9.59 2.09 6.74
N TYR A 42 9.24 1.82 5.48
CA TYR A 42 8.71 2.86 4.59
C TYR A 42 7.37 3.40 5.10
N TRP A 43 6.44 2.53 5.48
CA TRP A 43 5.13 2.97 5.96
C TRP A 43 5.19 3.75 7.26
N GLU A 44 6.11 3.44 8.18
CA GLU A 44 6.36 4.22 9.40
C GLU A 44 6.54 5.71 9.12
N THR A 45 7.14 6.07 7.98
CA THR A 45 7.38 7.48 7.60
C THR A 45 6.16 8.19 7.00
N ILE A 46 5.09 7.47 6.66
CA ILE A 46 3.91 8.02 5.97
C ILE A 46 2.73 8.01 6.94
N PRO A 47 2.02 9.13 7.14
CA PRO A 47 0.87 9.20 8.03
C PRO A 47 -0.37 8.52 7.44
N HIS A 48 -1.30 8.14 8.32
CA HIS A 48 -2.67 7.76 7.94
C HIS A 48 -3.48 9.00 7.56
N LYS A 49 -4.48 8.84 6.69
CA LYS A 49 -5.45 9.90 6.42
C LYS A 49 -6.21 10.25 7.71
N PRO A 50 -6.44 11.54 8.00
CA PRO A 50 -7.38 11.92 9.04
C PRO A 50 -8.75 11.34 8.69
N LYS A 51 -9.36 10.61 9.62
CA LYS A 51 -10.72 10.11 9.48
C LYS A 51 -11.66 11.26 9.81
N ASP A 52 -12.14 11.96 8.80
CA ASP A 52 -13.37 12.74 8.97
C ASP A 52 -14.51 11.72 9.12
N GLU A 53 -15.40 11.91 10.10
CA GLU A 53 -16.51 11.00 10.45
C GLU A 53 -17.61 10.91 9.35
N LYS A 54 -17.23 11.12 8.08
CA LYS A 54 -18.08 11.21 6.90
C LYS A 54 -17.44 10.48 5.72
N GLU A 55 -16.91 9.27 5.90
CA GLU A 55 -16.65 8.38 4.77
C GLU A 55 -17.61 7.19 4.87
N VAL A 56 -18.66 7.27 4.06
CA VAL A 56 -19.55 6.17 3.71
C VAL A 56 -18.66 5.02 3.22
N GLU A 57 -18.80 3.86 3.83
CA GLU A 57 -18.23 2.62 3.31
C GLU A 57 -18.76 2.42 1.88
N ASP A 58 -17.90 2.59 0.88
CA ASP A 58 -18.19 2.15 -0.49
C ASP A 58 -18.21 0.60 -0.48
N GLU A 59 -19.42 0.05 -0.50
CA GLU A 59 -19.81 -1.37 -0.55
C GLU A 59 -19.30 -2.09 -1.82
#